data_AF-A0A9D6W1Y4-F1
#
_entry.id   AF-A0A9D6W1Y4-F1
#
_cell.length_a   1.000
_cell.length_b   1.000
_cell.length_c   1.000
_cell.angle_alpha   90.00
_cell.angle_beta   90.00
_cell.angle_gamma   90.00
#
_symmetry.space_group_name_H-M   'P 1'
#
loop_
_entity.id
_entity.type
_entity.pdbx_description
1 polymer ?
#
loop_
_entity_poly.entity_id
_entity_poly.type
_entity_poly.pdbx_seq_one_letter_code
_entity_poly.pdbx_strand_id
1 'polypeptide(L)'
;MAASRQRRWARWVLVAVLLAVPGAIAAIGCAPGGDDGVTDAIDARDEGGGEDGVDVEGDGEASGPPPTLAAVSPPSGPIAGGTLVTLTGENIALGATATFGGTACTDAFPASARRMTCRTPAHAAGAVDVVLTNPDGQSATLAGAFTYDASGPRVNWCLLYYPPEISAAPDEPAGPIYGRLLVQDVTRGEGQGAGVRGQVGVGAAGSDPATWTWGEATYNASVDGIVSGDLANDEYAATILGRPEGEYSYAFRFSVDDGATWELCDRTGTDDGFDVSVAGLLHVVPGPPPSIGWCALDRPAATSADVATETAAIYGRVLVAGVTEGDGQGTGVTAQVGVGLPGTDPRTGGWTWTSMGYADSVDGTAPGDLAVDEYGSPVDAPAEAGSYVYAVRFSVDAGASWTICDTSGAGYSEINAGRLTATDPATGPLVGWCNLQWPSSLHATAGTPTDHIYGRVWVEGVTTLVGQGAGIRGQVGYGAPSAAPATWTWVEAGYNVDADGLTGGDHANDEYWQQLTVPAAGTYAYAYRFTMDGGSSWRTCDLDGTTVGEFTIDQAGTLVVE
;
A
#
# COMPACT_ATOMS: atom_id res chain seq x y z
N MET A 1 -38.34 18.64 -21.10
CA MET A 1 -39.15 18.40 -19.89
C MET A 1 -38.20 17.90 -18.80
N ALA A 2 -38.24 18.56 -17.61
CA ALA A 2 -37.64 18.21 -16.29
C ALA A 2 -36.11 17.90 -16.22
N ALA A 3 -35.26 18.79 -15.69
CA ALA A 3 -34.85 19.01 -14.27
C ALA A 3 -33.71 18.04 -13.85
N SER A 4 -32.59 18.38 -13.16
CA SER A 4 -32.25 19.46 -12.23
C SER A 4 -30.74 19.56 -11.87
N ARG A 5 -30.24 20.80 -11.72
CA ARG A 5 -29.33 21.39 -10.68
C ARG A 5 -28.02 20.68 -10.23
N GLN A 6 -26.89 21.40 -10.33
CA GLN A 6 -25.92 21.76 -9.26
C GLN A 6 -25.06 22.98 -9.71
N ARG A 7 -25.28 24.20 -9.18
CA ARG A 7 -24.59 24.96 -8.10
C ARG A 7 -23.04 25.03 -8.19
N ARG A 8 -22.56 26.25 -8.45
CA ARG A 8 -21.17 26.71 -8.61
C ARG A 8 -20.59 27.21 -7.28
N TRP A 9 -19.28 27.03 -7.14
CA TRP A 9 -18.43 27.47 -6.02
C TRP A 9 -18.10 28.97 -6.13
N ALA A 10 -18.12 29.69 -5.01
CA ALA A 10 -17.79 31.11 -4.91
C ALA A 10 -16.37 31.29 -4.31
N ARG A 11 -15.50 31.97 -5.06
CA ARG A 11 -14.20 32.52 -4.62
C ARG A 11 -14.43 33.91 -4.04
N TRP A 12 -13.85 34.19 -2.87
CA TRP A 12 -13.78 35.53 -2.29
C TRP A 12 -12.47 36.22 -2.71
N VAL A 13 -12.61 37.38 -3.34
CA VAL A 13 -11.55 38.38 -3.61
C VAL A 13 -11.88 39.60 -2.75
N LEU A 14 -10.90 40.09 -2.00
CA LEU A 14 -11.01 41.27 -1.12
C LEU A 14 -10.09 42.39 -1.66
N VAL A 15 -10.67 43.55 -1.97
CA VAL A 15 -10.05 44.87 -2.23
C VAL A 15 -11.12 45.88 -1.76
N ALA A 16 -10.91 46.97 -1.02
CA ALA A 16 -9.90 48.04 -0.94
C ALA A 16 -9.96 48.65 0.50
N VAL A 17 -9.09 49.53 1.00
CA VAL A 17 -8.75 50.89 0.50
C VAL A 17 -7.49 51.38 1.23
N LEU A 18 -6.58 52.00 0.48
CA LEU A 18 -5.44 52.81 0.96
C LEU A 18 -5.86 54.26 1.20
N LEU A 19 -5.31 54.90 2.23
CA LEU A 19 -5.03 56.34 2.27
C LEU A 19 -3.64 56.53 2.93
N ALA A 20 -2.76 57.24 2.24
CA ALA A 20 -1.38 57.51 2.65
C ALA A 20 -1.12 59.02 2.75
N VAL A 21 -0.32 59.46 3.74
CA VAL A 21 0.56 60.63 3.69
C VAL A 21 1.80 60.35 4.60
N PRO A 22 3.04 60.79 4.27
CA PRO A 22 4.29 60.21 4.79
C PRO A 22 5.12 61.13 5.73
N GLY A 23 6.16 60.57 6.39
CA GLY A 23 7.36 61.33 6.80
C GLY A 23 8.15 60.89 8.05
N ALA A 24 9.15 60.01 7.85
CA ALA A 24 10.49 59.90 8.45
C ALA A 24 10.76 60.01 9.99
N ILE A 25 11.54 59.07 10.57
CA ILE A 25 13.00 59.17 10.85
C ILE A 25 13.52 57.92 11.61
N ALA A 26 14.63 57.37 11.09
CA ALA A 26 15.69 56.48 11.59
C ALA A 26 15.55 55.65 12.90
N ALA A 27 15.85 54.35 12.74
CA ALA A 27 16.27 53.44 13.81
C ALA A 27 17.80 53.26 13.81
N ILE A 28 18.38 53.21 15.01
CA ILE A 28 19.67 52.60 15.38
C ILE A 28 19.30 51.76 16.61
N GLY A 29 19.39 50.43 16.67
CA GLY A 29 20.42 49.53 16.16
C GLY A 29 21.31 49.12 17.33
N CYS A 30 21.04 47.97 17.97
CA CYS A 30 22.11 47.18 18.61
C CYS A 30 21.66 45.73 18.82
N ALA A 31 22.54 44.82 18.37
CA ALA A 31 22.46 43.37 18.49
C ALA A 31 23.55 42.91 19.50
N PRO A 32 23.58 41.62 19.89
CA PRO A 32 23.97 41.17 21.23
C PRO A 32 25.38 40.57 21.34
N GLY A 33 25.77 40.23 22.57
CA GLY A 33 26.45 38.95 22.86
C GLY A 33 27.70 38.99 23.75
N GLY A 34 27.60 38.29 24.90
CA GLY A 34 28.66 37.53 25.61
C GLY A 34 29.82 38.32 26.22
N ASP A 35 30.52 37.84 27.24
CA ASP A 35 30.39 36.75 28.22
C ASP A 35 31.52 37.07 29.27
N ASP A 36 31.51 36.34 30.37
CA ASP A 36 32.64 35.91 31.20
C ASP A 36 33.58 36.90 31.92
N GLY A 37 33.73 36.67 33.24
CA GLY A 37 34.97 37.00 33.95
C GLY A 37 34.83 37.55 35.37
N VAL A 38 34.62 36.64 36.33
CA VAL A 38 34.82 36.85 37.78
C VAL A 38 36.30 37.18 38.07
N THR A 39 36.59 38.06 39.05
CA THR A 39 37.39 37.77 40.28
C THR A 39 37.78 39.03 41.07
N ASP A 40 37.80 38.84 42.39
CA ASP A 40 38.57 39.48 43.48
C ASP A 40 38.51 41.01 43.66
N ALA A 41 37.94 41.53 44.75
CA ALA A 41 38.35 41.45 46.17
C ALA A 41 39.39 42.51 46.57
N ILE A 42 39.18 43.00 47.80
CA ILE A 42 40.11 43.64 48.74
C ILE A 42 39.97 45.16 48.92
N ASP A 43 39.73 45.48 50.21
CA ASP A 43 40.02 46.68 50.99
C ASP A 43 39.36 48.01 50.61
N ALA A 44 39.05 48.91 51.54
CA ALA A 44 38.84 48.91 53.00
C ALA A 44 38.78 50.38 53.39
N ARG A 45 37.98 50.64 54.44
CA ARG A 45 38.09 51.74 55.40
C ARG A 45 37.73 53.15 54.92
N ASP A 46 36.96 53.79 55.78
CA ASP A 46 37.32 54.99 56.58
C ASP A 46 36.15 55.98 56.55
N GLU A 47 35.56 56.53 57.60
CA GLU A 47 35.63 56.47 59.07
C GLU A 47 34.55 57.48 59.56
N GLY A 48 34.07 57.33 60.80
CA GLY A 48 33.38 58.37 61.59
C GLY A 48 31.86 58.54 61.34
N GLY A 49 30.97 58.48 62.33
CA GLY A 49 31.12 58.59 63.78
C GLY A 49 30.04 59.55 64.32
N GLY A 50 29.37 59.20 65.42
CA GLY A 50 28.45 60.11 66.11
C GLY A 50 27.34 59.40 66.88
N GLU A 51 27.59 59.17 68.16
CA GLU A 51 26.71 58.58 69.17
C GLU A 51 25.59 59.55 69.60
N ASP A 52 24.42 59.01 69.92
CA ASP A 52 23.62 59.49 71.07
C ASP A 52 22.62 58.40 71.46
N GLY A 53 22.74 57.88 72.68
CA GLY A 53 21.82 56.90 73.26
C GLY A 53 20.78 57.60 74.11
N VAL A 54 19.49 57.29 73.89
CA VAL A 54 18.39 57.55 74.83
C VAL A 54 17.34 56.43 74.72
N ASP A 55 17.24 55.69 75.81
CA ASP A 55 16.07 55.05 76.44
C ASP A 55 15.17 54.06 75.67
N VAL A 56 15.30 52.80 76.11
CA VAL A 56 14.34 51.72 75.97
C VAL A 56 13.15 51.99 76.89
N GLU A 57 12.02 52.39 76.32
CA GLU A 57 10.70 52.21 76.94
C GLU A 57 9.71 51.60 75.94
N GLY A 58 9.39 50.32 76.15
CA GLY A 58 8.07 49.74 75.92
C GLY A 58 7.54 49.71 74.49
N ASP A 59 8.04 48.79 73.67
CA ASP A 59 7.33 48.21 72.53
C ASP A 59 6.25 47.23 73.02
N GLY A 60 5.23 47.76 73.69
CA GLY A 60 3.93 47.10 73.73
C GLY A 60 3.41 47.02 72.30
N GLU A 61 3.57 45.86 71.65
CA GLU A 61 2.95 45.59 70.35
C GLU A 61 1.47 46.00 70.43
N ALA A 62 1.11 46.99 69.63
CA ALA A 62 -0.27 47.44 69.51
C ALA A 62 -1.08 46.28 68.91
N SER A 63 -1.66 45.46 69.78
CA SER A 63 -2.62 44.41 69.41
C SER A 63 -3.75 45.05 68.62
N GLY A 64 -3.77 44.82 67.31
CA GLY A 64 -4.88 45.20 66.45
C GLY A 64 -6.18 44.52 66.88
N PRO A 65 -7.33 44.89 66.30
CA PRO A 65 -8.57 44.14 66.55
C PRO A 65 -8.39 42.66 66.18
N PRO A 66 -8.99 41.72 66.92
CA PRO A 66 -8.90 40.30 66.61
C PRO A 66 -9.41 40.01 65.19
N PRO A 67 -8.90 38.96 64.52
CA PRO A 67 -9.43 38.55 63.24
C PRO A 67 -10.90 38.13 63.38
N THR A 68 -11.64 38.22 62.28
CA THR A 68 -12.94 37.54 62.14
C THR A 68 -12.89 36.59 60.95
N LEU A 69 -13.65 35.50 61.02
CA LEU A 69 -13.78 34.53 59.94
C LEU A 69 -15.25 34.31 59.65
N ALA A 70 -15.68 34.64 58.44
CA ALA A 70 -17.09 34.64 58.03
C ALA A 70 -17.45 33.48 57.10
N ALA A 71 -16.52 33.05 56.23
CA ALA A 71 -16.77 31.97 55.29
C ALA A 71 -15.49 31.25 54.84
N VAL A 72 -15.65 29.98 54.45
CA VAL A 72 -14.68 29.16 53.70
C VAL A 72 -15.34 28.71 52.39
N SER A 73 -14.62 28.78 51.27
CA SER A 73 -15.12 28.35 49.97
C SER A 73 -14.01 27.66 49.16
N PRO A 74 -14.23 26.44 48.63
CA PRO A 74 -15.42 25.59 48.86
C PRO A 74 -15.54 25.10 50.32
N PRO A 75 -16.75 24.73 50.81
CA PRO A 75 -16.98 24.28 52.17
C PRO A 75 -16.75 22.77 52.40
N SER A 76 -16.25 22.04 51.41
CA SER A 76 -15.91 20.62 51.55
C SER A 76 -14.75 20.20 50.64
N GLY A 77 -14.19 19.02 50.90
CA GLY A 77 -13.11 18.42 50.12
C GLY A 77 -12.72 17.03 50.61
N PRO A 78 -11.82 16.33 49.91
CA PRO A 78 -11.49 14.93 50.21
C PRO A 78 -10.67 14.78 51.49
N ILE A 79 -10.78 13.62 52.17
CA ILE A 79 -9.95 13.25 53.35
C ILE A 79 -8.43 13.35 53.10
N ALA A 80 -7.99 13.28 51.84
CA ALA A 80 -6.59 13.44 51.45
C ALA A 80 -6.07 14.89 51.57
N GLY A 81 -6.95 15.89 51.70
CA GLY A 81 -6.58 17.31 51.67
C GLY A 81 -6.26 17.81 50.27
N GLY A 82 -5.59 18.96 50.19
CA GLY A 82 -5.12 19.60 48.95
C GLY A 82 -6.09 20.60 48.33
N THR A 83 -7.32 20.71 48.85
CA THR A 83 -8.33 21.65 48.36
C THR A 83 -7.86 23.09 48.56
N LEU A 84 -7.73 23.85 47.47
CA LEU A 84 -7.47 25.28 47.55
C LEU A 84 -8.75 25.99 48.03
N VAL A 85 -8.68 26.58 49.21
CA VAL A 85 -9.82 27.26 49.85
C VAL A 85 -9.55 28.75 50.00
N THR A 86 -10.61 29.54 49.88
CA THR A 86 -10.62 30.98 50.19
C THR A 86 -11.33 31.20 51.52
N LEU A 87 -10.61 31.76 52.49
CA LEU A 87 -11.09 32.22 53.78
C LEU A 87 -11.45 33.71 53.68
N THR A 88 -12.69 34.06 54.03
CA THR A 88 -13.19 35.44 54.00
C THR A 88 -13.48 35.92 55.41
N GLY A 89 -13.01 37.11 55.77
CA GLY A 89 -13.06 37.64 57.13
C GLY A 89 -12.75 39.13 57.22
N GLU A 90 -12.34 39.58 58.41
CA GLU A 90 -11.80 40.93 58.66
C GLU A 90 -10.56 40.85 59.57
N ASN A 91 -9.74 41.90 59.56
CA ASN A 91 -8.51 42.04 60.36
C ASN A 91 -7.51 40.88 60.20
N ILE A 92 -7.45 40.29 59.01
CA ILE A 92 -6.47 39.24 58.68
C ILE A 92 -5.10 39.90 58.50
N ALA A 93 -4.14 39.58 59.37
CA ALA A 93 -2.81 40.15 59.32
C ALA A 93 -1.92 39.47 58.26
N LEU A 94 -0.89 40.19 57.80
CA LEU A 94 0.19 39.55 57.06
C LEU A 94 0.87 38.50 57.95
N GLY A 95 1.09 37.30 57.42
CA GLY A 95 1.60 36.17 58.19
C GLY A 95 0.53 35.38 58.96
N ALA A 96 -0.76 35.69 58.79
CA ALA A 96 -1.83 34.86 59.35
C ALA A 96 -1.75 33.42 58.84
N THR A 97 -2.06 32.48 59.74
CA THR A 97 -2.10 31.04 59.48
C THR A 97 -3.53 30.51 59.70
N ALA A 98 -3.83 29.33 59.17
CA ALA A 98 -5.10 28.68 59.47
C ALA A 98 -4.95 27.17 59.68
N THR A 99 -5.85 26.61 60.48
CA THR A 99 -5.93 25.17 60.75
C THR A 99 -7.33 24.62 60.47
N PHE A 100 -7.41 23.38 60.02
CA PHE A 100 -8.63 22.62 59.74
C PHE A 100 -8.66 21.40 60.68
N GLY A 101 -9.61 21.36 61.61
CA GLY A 101 -9.66 20.28 62.61
C GLY A 101 -8.41 20.21 63.50
N GLY A 102 -7.69 21.33 63.64
CA GLY A 102 -6.43 21.42 64.40
C GLY A 102 -5.16 21.16 63.58
N THR A 103 -5.27 20.72 62.32
CA THR A 103 -4.10 20.53 61.43
C THR A 103 -3.88 21.78 60.59
N ALA A 104 -2.64 22.29 60.51
CA ALA A 104 -2.32 23.49 59.74
C ALA A 104 -2.52 23.30 58.23
N CYS A 105 -3.11 24.30 57.56
CA CYS A 105 -3.15 24.33 56.10
C CYS A 105 -1.80 24.77 55.52
N THR A 106 -1.50 24.33 54.30
CA THR A 106 -0.28 24.72 53.57
C THR A 106 -0.55 25.89 52.63
N ASP A 107 0.50 26.55 52.14
CA ASP A 107 0.40 27.69 51.21
C ASP A 107 -0.49 28.84 51.72
N ALA A 108 -0.42 29.09 53.03
CA ALA A 108 -1.10 30.18 53.70
C ALA A 108 -0.70 31.55 53.09
N PHE A 109 -1.62 32.17 52.37
CA PHE A 109 -1.39 33.44 51.70
C PHE A 109 -2.51 34.45 52.04
N PRO A 110 -2.27 35.34 53.01
CA PRO A 110 -3.17 36.46 53.31
C PRO A 110 -3.13 37.51 52.20
N ALA A 111 -4.06 37.43 51.25
CA ALA A 111 -4.11 38.33 50.10
C ALA A 111 -4.55 39.77 50.46
N SER A 112 -5.30 39.93 51.55
CA SER A 112 -5.72 41.23 52.09
C SER A 112 -6.22 41.08 53.53
N ALA A 113 -6.51 42.20 54.20
CA ALA A 113 -7.15 42.21 55.52
C ALA A 113 -8.53 41.52 55.58
N ARG A 114 -9.09 41.09 54.43
CA ARG A 114 -10.39 40.42 54.34
C ARG A 114 -10.38 39.06 53.65
N ARG A 115 -9.25 38.62 53.08
CA ARG A 115 -9.16 37.36 52.34
C ARG A 115 -7.82 36.69 52.52
N MET A 116 -7.85 35.38 52.72
CA MET A 116 -6.69 34.50 52.76
C MET A 116 -6.97 33.24 51.95
N THR A 117 -5.98 32.73 51.22
CA THR A 117 -6.05 31.42 50.56
C THR A 117 -5.11 30.45 51.25
N CYS A 118 -5.47 29.17 51.31
CA CYS A 118 -4.56 28.09 51.68
C CYS A 118 -5.06 26.74 51.15
N ARG A 119 -4.28 25.66 51.34
CA ARG A 119 -4.64 24.29 50.97
C ARG A 119 -4.93 23.43 52.18
N THR A 120 -6.08 22.75 52.16
CA THR A 120 -6.49 21.90 53.29
C THR A 120 -5.50 20.76 53.53
N PRO A 121 -5.21 20.42 54.80
CA PRO A 121 -4.42 19.23 55.13
C PRO A 121 -5.23 17.93 54.95
N ALA A 122 -4.57 16.78 55.03
CA ALA A 122 -5.27 15.51 55.19
C ALA A 122 -5.92 15.42 56.58
N HIS A 123 -7.14 14.89 56.65
CA HIS A 123 -7.91 14.74 57.89
C HIS A 123 -8.93 13.61 57.76
N ALA A 124 -9.35 13.03 58.89
CA ALA A 124 -10.44 12.06 58.91
C ALA A 124 -11.78 12.66 58.43
N ALA A 125 -12.66 11.81 57.92
CA ALA A 125 -13.96 12.24 57.41
C ALA A 125 -14.83 12.92 58.49
N GLY A 126 -15.59 13.93 58.09
CA GLY A 126 -16.50 14.68 58.94
C GLY A 126 -16.31 16.20 58.88
N ALA A 127 -17.25 16.92 59.50
CA ALA A 127 -17.18 18.38 59.63
C ALA A 127 -16.12 18.79 60.66
N VAL A 128 -15.31 19.79 60.32
CA VAL A 128 -14.24 20.33 61.16
C VAL A 128 -14.35 21.84 61.32
N ASP A 129 -13.82 22.34 62.43
CA ASP A 129 -13.66 23.77 62.66
C ASP A 129 -12.49 24.32 61.84
N VAL A 130 -12.64 25.56 61.37
CA VAL A 130 -11.56 26.32 60.73
C VAL A 130 -11.14 27.44 61.67
N VAL A 131 -9.86 27.46 62.05
CA VAL A 131 -9.30 28.46 62.95
C VAL A 131 -8.28 29.30 62.19
N LEU A 132 -8.47 30.62 62.15
CA LEU A 132 -7.52 31.57 61.59
C LEU A 132 -6.79 32.28 62.74
N THR A 133 -5.46 32.32 62.69
CA THR A 133 -4.60 32.88 63.75
C THR A 133 -3.65 33.92 63.17
N ASN A 134 -3.68 35.12 63.72
CA ASN A 134 -2.75 36.20 63.38
C ASN A 134 -1.41 36.02 64.13
N PRO A 135 -0.31 36.67 63.67
CA PRO A 135 1.00 36.57 64.34
C PRO A 135 1.03 37.07 65.79
N ASP A 136 0.10 37.95 66.17
CA ASP A 136 -0.08 38.44 67.54
C ASP A 136 -0.76 37.41 68.47
N GLY A 137 -1.08 36.22 67.96
CA GLY A 137 -1.71 35.12 68.69
C GLY A 137 -3.23 35.22 68.81
N GLN A 138 -3.86 36.29 68.31
CA GLN A 138 -5.32 36.39 68.29
C GLN A 138 -5.89 35.49 67.19
N SER A 139 -7.05 34.88 67.44
CA SER A 139 -7.66 33.92 66.52
C SER A 139 -9.18 34.07 66.38
N ALA A 140 -9.69 33.57 65.26
CA ALA A 140 -11.11 33.44 64.95
C ALA A 140 -11.41 31.98 64.60
N THR A 141 -12.50 31.44 65.15
CA THR A 141 -12.96 30.08 64.84
C THR A 141 -14.29 30.14 64.11
N LEU A 142 -14.39 29.44 62.98
CA LEU A 142 -15.64 29.16 62.29
C LEU A 142 -15.95 27.67 62.47
N ALA A 143 -16.93 27.37 63.32
CA ALA A 143 -17.24 26.01 63.73
C ALA A 143 -17.90 25.20 62.60
N GLY A 144 -17.46 23.97 62.39
CA GLY A 144 -17.99 23.04 61.37
C GLY A 144 -17.97 23.58 59.95
N ALA A 145 -17.07 24.52 59.64
CA ALA A 145 -17.10 25.28 58.40
C ALA A 145 -16.67 24.48 57.17
N PHE A 146 -15.88 23.41 57.37
CA PHE A 146 -15.36 22.58 56.29
C PHE A 146 -15.66 21.10 56.54
N THR A 147 -16.14 20.37 55.53
CA THR A 147 -16.43 18.94 55.63
C THR A 147 -15.42 18.12 54.83
N TYR A 148 -14.77 17.15 55.50
CA TYR A 148 -13.96 16.14 54.82
C TYR A 148 -14.84 14.97 54.37
N ASP A 149 -14.98 14.83 53.06
CA ASP A 149 -15.79 13.79 52.43
C ASP A 149 -15.03 12.46 52.42
N ALA A 150 -15.64 11.42 53.01
CA ALA A 150 -15.05 10.08 53.15
C ALA A 150 -14.74 9.41 51.80
N SER A 151 -15.45 9.80 50.74
CA SER A 151 -15.08 9.46 49.38
C SER A 151 -14.17 10.55 48.84
N GLY A 152 -12.91 10.23 48.56
CA GLY A 152 -12.10 11.05 47.66
C GLY A 152 -12.75 11.18 46.27
N PRO A 153 -12.02 11.73 45.28
CA PRO A 153 -12.43 11.60 43.88
C PRO A 153 -12.75 10.13 43.60
N ARG A 154 -13.90 9.86 42.99
CA ARG A 154 -14.29 8.53 42.53
C ARG A 154 -14.90 8.66 41.15
N VAL A 155 -14.87 7.61 40.36
CA VAL A 155 -15.63 7.56 39.11
C VAL A 155 -17.11 7.58 39.48
N ASN A 156 -17.80 8.67 39.15
CA ASN A 156 -19.24 8.83 39.44
C ASN A 156 -20.09 8.13 38.39
N TRP A 157 -19.62 8.14 37.15
CA TRP A 157 -20.26 7.47 36.03
C TRP A 157 -19.21 7.14 34.97
N CYS A 158 -19.32 6.01 34.30
CA CYS A 158 -18.56 5.75 33.07
C CYS A 158 -19.30 4.83 32.11
N LEU A 159 -18.86 4.81 30.85
CA LEU A 159 -19.49 4.09 29.75
C LEU A 159 -18.48 3.69 28.67
N LEU A 160 -18.59 2.47 28.14
CA LEU A 160 -18.08 2.13 26.81
C LEU A 160 -18.99 2.77 25.75
N TYR A 161 -18.52 3.86 25.15
CA TYR A 161 -19.34 4.72 24.29
C TYR A 161 -19.45 4.19 22.86
N TYR A 162 -18.32 3.88 22.22
CA TYR A 162 -18.30 3.43 20.82
C TYR A 162 -16.97 2.73 20.46
N PRO A 163 -16.94 1.76 19.53
CA PRO A 163 -18.10 1.05 19.01
C PRO A 163 -18.64 0.03 20.03
N PRO A 164 -19.92 -0.37 19.92
CA PRO A 164 -20.47 -1.49 20.68
C PRO A 164 -20.00 -2.86 20.17
N GLU A 165 -19.59 -2.93 18.90
CA GLU A 165 -19.13 -4.13 18.21
C GLU A 165 -18.13 -3.73 17.13
N ILE A 166 -17.04 -4.49 16.97
CA ILE A 166 -16.00 -4.24 15.97
C ILE A 166 -15.44 -5.56 15.43
N SER A 167 -14.95 -5.57 14.20
CA SER A 167 -14.24 -6.71 13.61
C SER A 167 -12.80 -6.34 13.28
N ALA A 168 -11.90 -7.30 13.42
CA ALA A 168 -10.50 -7.19 13.01
C ALA A 168 -10.01 -8.53 12.42
N ALA A 169 -8.97 -8.45 11.59
CA ALA A 169 -8.25 -9.65 11.15
C ALA A 169 -7.42 -10.22 12.32
N PRO A 170 -7.07 -11.52 12.28
CA PRO A 170 -6.19 -12.11 13.28
C PRO A 170 -4.87 -11.33 13.39
N ASP A 171 -4.47 -11.08 14.63
CA ASP A 171 -3.25 -10.38 15.04
C ASP A 171 -3.13 -8.90 14.61
N GLU A 172 -4.18 -8.34 13.99
CA GLU A 172 -4.26 -6.91 13.65
C GLU A 172 -4.95 -6.10 14.77
N PRO A 173 -4.53 -4.85 15.02
CA PRO A 173 -5.11 -4.02 16.05
C PRO A 173 -6.56 -3.62 15.73
N ALA A 174 -7.41 -3.54 16.75
CA ALA A 174 -8.83 -3.18 16.64
C ALA A 174 -9.12 -1.84 17.35
N GLY A 175 -9.61 -0.85 16.62
CA GLY A 175 -9.98 0.45 17.16
C GLY A 175 -10.09 1.55 16.09
N PRO A 176 -10.24 2.82 16.49
CA PRO A 176 -10.27 3.29 17.88
C PRO A 176 -11.56 2.94 18.62
N ILE A 177 -11.45 2.73 19.93
CA ILE A 177 -12.53 2.46 20.88
C ILE A 177 -12.56 3.59 21.89
N TYR A 178 -13.75 4.08 22.22
CA TYR A 178 -14.02 5.27 22.99
C TYR A 178 -14.78 4.92 24.27
N GLY A 179 -14.25 5.38 25.40
CA GLY A 179 -14.91 5.37 26.69
C GLY A 179 -15.16 6.79 27.18
N ARG A 180 -16.21 6.98 27.98
CA ARG A 180 -16.53 8.27 28.62
C ARG A 180 -16.63 8.10 30.12
N LEU A 181 -16.26 9.13 30.87
CA LEU A 181 -16.37 9.12 32.32
C LEU A 181 -16.78 10.47 32.89
N LEU A 182 -17.38 10.44 34.07
CA LEU A 182 -17.63 11.58 34.93
C LEU A 182 -16.95 11.35 36.28
N VAL A 183 -16.06 12.24 36.67
CA VAL A 183 -15.58 12.34 38.05
C VAL A 183 -16.01 13.71 38.56
N GLN A 184 -16.88 13.69 39.57
CA GLN A 184 -17.46 14.89 40.13
C GLN A 184 -16.35 15.84 40.59
N ASP A 185 -16.43 17.08 40.11
CA ASP A 185 -15.47 18.17 40.41
C ASP A 185 -14.05 17.97 39.85
N VAL A 186 -13.82 16.94 39.00
CA VAL A 186 -12.54 16.70 38.30
C VAL A 186 -12.69 16.85 36.78
N THR A 187 -13.69 16.23 36.15
CA THR A 187 -13.91 16.25 34.68
C THR A 187 -14.83 17.38 34.22
N ARG A 188 -15.12 18.37 35.09
CA ARG A 188 -16.02 19.50 34.79
C ARG A 188 -15.36 20.69 34.11
N GLY A 189 -14.03 20.71 34.04
CA GLY A 189 -13.27 21.77 33.38
C GLY A 189 -12.71 21.31 32.03
N GLU A 190 -12.15 22.23 31.24
CA GLU A 190 -11.42 21.85 30.02
C GLU A 190 -10.22 20.95 30.34
N GLY A 191 -10.06 19.87 29.57
CA GLY A 191 -8.92 18.97 29.63
C GLY A 191 -9.20 17.67 30.39
N GLN A 192 -8.17 16.83 30.55
CA GLN A 192 -8.26 15.44 30.99
C GLN A 192 -8.84 15.20 32.42
N GLY A 193 -8.87 16.24 33.26
CA GLY A 193 -9.03 16.09 34.70
C GLY A 193 -7.78 15.47 35.37
N ALA A 194 -7.34 16.03 36.50
CA ALA A 194 -6.11 15.58 37.15
C ALA A 194 -6.25 14.16 37.75
N GLY A 195 -5.28 13.29 37.47
CA GLY A 195 -5.19 11.95 38.07
C GLY A 195 -6.07 10.88 37.43
N VAL A 196 -6.79 11.20 36.35
CA VAL A 196 -7.66 10.24 35.66
C VAL A 196 -6.85 9.38 34.68
N ARG A 197 -6.99 8.06 34.79
CA ARG A 197 -6.43 7.06 33.87
C ARG A 197 -7.53 6.18 33.31
N GLY A 198 -7.48 5.92 32.01
CA GLY A 198 -8.40 5.00 31.33
C GLY A 198 -7.65 3.80 30.75
N GLN A 199 -8.32 2.66 30.69
CA GLN A 199 -7.82 1.46 30.02
C GLN A 199 -8.95 0.77 29.25
N VAL A 200 -8.59 0.08 28.16
CA VAL A 200 -9.47 -0.88 27.48
C VAL A 200 -9.00 -2.29 27.81
N GLY A 201 -9.95 -3.12 28.23
CA GLY A 201 -9.73 -4.52 28.55
C GLY A 201 -10.36 -5.42 27.50
N VAL A 202 -9.72 -6.54 27.22
CA VAL A 202 -10.26 -7.57 26.32
C VAL A 202 -9.97 -8.97 26.86
N GLY A 203 -10.95 -9.86 26.75
CA GLY A 203 -10.86 -11.28 27.09
C GLY A 203 -11.82 -12.12 26.24
N ALA A 204 -11.81 -13.44 26.43
CA ALA A 204 -12.72 -14.32 25.70
C ALA A 204 -14.18 -13.88 25.89
N ALA A 205 -15.02 -14.04 24.87
CA ALA A 205 -16.42 -13.59 24.92
C ALA A 205 -17.15 -14.14 26.17
N GLY A 206 -17.74 -13.24 26.95
CA GLY A 206 -18.48 -13.57 28.18
C GLY A 206 -17.61 -13.98 29.38
N SER A 207 -16.27 -13.92 29.28
CA SER A 207 -15.37 -14.29 30.39
C SER A 207 -15.28 -13.20 31.46
N ASP A 208 -14.93 -13.59 32.68
CA ASP A 208 -14.71 -12.68 33.81
C ASP A 208 -13.61 -11.64 33.51
N PRO A 209 -13.88 -10.33 33.67
CA PRO A 209 -12.88 -9.25 33.50
C PRO A 209 -11.61 -9.42 34.32
N ALA A 210 -11.64 -10.19 35.41
CA ALA A 210 -10.46 -10.53 36.20
C ALA A 210 -9.39 -11.30 35.39
N THR A 211 -9.77 -11.99 34.32
CA THR A 211 -8.84 -12.71 33.43
C THR A 211 -8.46 -11.93 32.18
N TRP A 212 -8.96 -10.69 32.02
CA TRP A 212 -8.75 -9.90 30.83
C TRP A 212 -7.37 -9.25 30.81
N THR A 213 -6.92 -8.91 29.60
CA THR A 213 -5.71 -8.13 29.37
C THR A 213 -6.07 -6.68 29.11
N TRP A 214 -5.35 -5.75 29.74
CA TRP A 214 -5.67 -4.32 29.77
C TRP A 214 -4.58 -3.49 29.09
N GLY A 215 -4.99 -2.54 28.23
CA GLY A 215 -4.12 -1.55 27.58
C GLY A 215 -4.51 -0.12 27.95
N GLU A 216 -3.55 0.79 28.02
CA GLU A 216 -3.79 2.20 28.34
C GLU A 216 -4.64 2.89 27.26
N ALA A 217 -5.56 3.74 27.71
CA ALA A 217 -6.33 4.66 26.88
C ALA A 217 -5.75 6.08 27.01
N THR A 218 -5.83 6.84 25.92
CA THR A 218 -5.40 8.23 25.88
C THR A 218 -6.61 9.15 25.91
N TYR A 219 -6.50 10.28 26.62
CA TYR A 219 -7.49 11.35 26.55
C TYR A 219 -7.70 11.78 25.09
N ASN A 220 -8.96 11.84 24.66
CA ASN A 220 -9.36 12.17 23.29
C ASN A 220 -10.00 13.54 23.19
N ALA A 221 -11.01 13.80 24.02
CA ALA A 221 -11.77 15.04 23.94
C ALA A 221 -12.38 15.43 25.29
N SER A 222 -12.47 16.74 25.50
CA SER A 222 -13.30 17.29 26.57
C SER A 222 -14.72 17.32 26.05
N VAL A 223 -15.65 16.71 26.79
CA VAL A 223 -17.07 16.78 26.49
C VAL A 223 -17.72 17.49 27.66
N ASP A 224 -17.46 18.80 27.74
CA ASP A 224 -17.63 19.67 28.92
C ASP A 224 -19.05 20.20 29.13
N GLY A 225 -20.05 19.58 28.51
CA GLY A 225 -21.45 19.82 28.85
C GLY A 225 -21.95 21.27 28.69
N ILE A 226 -21.38 22.04 27.76
CA ILE A 226 -21.79 23.44 27.47
C ILE A 226 -23.30 23.51 27.11
N VAL A 227 -23.90 22.38 26.71
CA VAL A 227 -25.34 22.23 26.51
C VAL A 227 -26.03 21.86 27.82
N SER A 228 -27.00 22.69 28.25
CA SER A 228 -27.86 22.40 29.40
C SER A 228 -28.46 20.98 29.35
N GLY A 229 -27.98 20.09 30.24
CA GLY A 229 -28.41 18.70 30.35
C GLY A 229 -27.30 17.67 30.10
N ASP A 230 -26.13 18.09 29.65
CA ASP A 230 -24.94 17.26 29.47
C ASP A 230 -24.03 17.33 30.72
N LEU A 231 -23.46 16.19 31.12
CA LEU A 231 -22.91 15.95 32.46
C LEU A 231 -21.41 16.24 32.62
N ALA A 232 -20.73 16.77 31.60
CA ALA A 232 -19.27 16.98 31.56
C ALA A 232 -18.47 15.66 31.60
N ASN A 233 -18.66 14.83 30.57
CA ASN A 233 -18.18 13.45 30.52
C ASN A 233 -16.98 13.28 29.56
N ASP A 234 -15.75 13.51 30.03
CA ASP A 234 -14.53 13.42 29.21
C ASP A 234 -14.38 12.08 28.49
N GLU A 235 -13.85 12.13 27.26
CA GLU A 235 -13.73 10.99 26.35
C GLU A 235 -12.27 10.53 26.22
N TYR A 236 -12.07 9.21 26.24
CA TYR A 236 -10.79 8.53 26.10
C TYR A 236 -10.85 7.56 24.93
N ALA A 237 -9.77 7.49 24.16
CA ALA A 237 -9.62 6.58 23.03
C ALA A 237 -8.54 5.53 23.30
N ALA A 238 -8.75 4.30 22.84
CA ALA A 238 -7.80 3.21 22.93
C ALA A 238 -7.89 2.30 21.71
N THR A 239 -6.87 1.48 21.51
CA THR A 239 -6.83 0.43 20.49
C THR A 239 -6.52 -0.89 21.19
N ILE A 240 -7.29 -1.93 20.90
CA ILE A 240 -6.99 -3.29 21.34
C ILE A 240 -5.87 -3.83 20.45
N LEU A 241 -4.80 -4.34 21.07
CA LEU A 241 -3.73 -5.05 20.34
C LEU A 241 -4.27 -6.35 19.73
N GLY A 242 -3.63 -6.76 18.63
CA GLY A 242 -3.96 -7.95 17.86
C GLY A 242 -4.26 -9.19 18.70
N ARG A 243 -5.26 -9.94 18.25
CA ARG A 243 -5.76 -11.16 18.90
C ARG A 243 -5.81 -12.30 17.87
N PRO A 244 -5.63 -13.55 18.29
CA PRO A 244 -5.88 -14.69 17.41
C PRO A 244 -7.38 -14.79 17.09
N GLU A 245 -7.72 -15.54 16.04
CA GLU A 245 -9.10 -15.80 15.63
C GLU A 245 -9.98 -16.23 16.81
N GLY A 246 -11.16 -15.64 16.92
CA GLY A 246 -12.11 -15.90 17.99
C GLY A 246 -13.05 -14.74 18.30
N GLU A 247 -13.92 -14.99 19.27
CA GLU A 247 -14.89 -14.04 19.80
C GLU A 247 -14.42 -13.50 21.16
N TYR A 248 -14.43 -12.19 21.32
CA TYR A 248 -13.91 -11.51 22.51
C TYR A 248 -14.88 -10.48 23.04
N SER A 249 -14.93 -10.32 24.37
CA SER A 249 -15.60 -9.19 25.01
C SER A 249 -14.57 -8.13 25.34
N TYR A 250 -14.97 -6.85 25.23
CA TYR A 250 -14.15 -5.73 25.66
C TYR A 250 -14.94 -4.67 26.42
N ALA A 251 -14.26 -3.94 27.30
CA ALA A 251 -14.85 -2.89 28.12
C ALA A 251 -13.82 -1.83 28.48
N PHE A 252 -14.29 -0.67 28.93
CA PHE A 252 -13.43 0.34 29.53
C PHE A 252 -13.31 0.14 31.04
N ARG A 253 -12.22 0.65 31.60
CA ARG A 253 -12.14 0.93 33.03
C ARG A 253 -11.42 2.23 33.30
N PHE A 254 -11.79 2.91 34.38
CA PHE A 254 -11.18 4.17 34.79
C PHE A 254 -10.70 4.12 36.24
N SER A 255 -9.64 4.86 36.51
CA SER A 255 -9.05 5.04 37.83
C SER A 255 -8.76 6.52 38.08
N VAL A 256 -8.86 6.91 39.35
CA VAL A 256 -8.57 8.27 39.86
C VAL A 256 -7.51 8.26 40.97
N ASP A 257 -6.92 7.09 41.24
CA ASP A 257 -5.94 6.84 42.30
C ASP A 257 -4.70 6.12 41.77
N ASP A 258 -4.31 6.47 40.53
CA ASP A 258 -3.16 5.92 39.80
C ASP A 258 -3.20 4.38 39.64
N GLY A 259 -4.41 3.84 39.47
CA GLY A 259 -4.64 2.43 39.19
C GLY A 259 -4.69 1.53 40.43
N ALA A 260 -4.78 2.10 41.64
CA ALA A 260 -5.01 1.32 42.85
C ALA A 260 -6.44 0.75 42.90
N THR A 261 -7.43 1.51 42.42
CA THR A 261 -8.82 1.07 42.21
C THR A 261 -9.28 1.38 40.79
N TRP A 262 -10.23 0.57 40.30
CA TRP A 262 -10.75 0.65 38.94
C TRP A 262 -12.26 0.48 38.92
N GLU A 263 -12.93 1.36 38.19
CA GLU A 263 -14.36 1.25 37.87
C GLU A 263 -14.51 0.67 36.46
N LEU A 264 -15.30 -0.39 36.31
CA LEU A 264 -15.56 -1.05 35.03
C LEU A 264 -16.76 -0.43 34.32
N CYS A 265 -16.67 -0.29 33.01
CA CYS A 265 -17.65 0.41 32.19
C CYS A 265 -18.04 -0.47 30.99
N ASP A 266 -19.24 -1.01 31.03
CA ASP A 266 -19.87 -1.68 29.88
C ASP A 266 -20.65 -0.65 29.03
N ARG A 267 -21.55 -1.14 28.16
CA ARG A 267 -22.34 -0.31 27.23
C ARG A 267 -23.60 0.30 27.83
N THR A 268 -24.02 -0.11 29.02
CA THR A 268 -25.15 0.52 29.75
C THR A 268 -24.65 1.53 30.78
N GLY A 269 -23.37 1.44 31.13
CA GLY A 269 -22.67 2.35 32.03
C GLY A 269 -22.62 1.79 33.44
N THR A 270 -22.33 2.63 34.43
CA THR A 270 -22.14 2.16 35.82
C THR A 270 -23.43 2.16 36.67
N ASP A 271 -24.56 2.56 36.12
CA ASP A 271 -25.80 2.75 36.89
C ASP A 271 -26.40 1.41 37.39
N ASP A 272 -26.17 0.31 36.67
CA ASP A 272 -26.58 -1.06 37.01
C ASP A 272 -25.42 -1.98 37.40
N GLY A 273 -24.20 -1.44 37.44
CA GLY A 273 -22.96 -2.19 37.64
C GLY A 273 -22.55 -2.97 36.38
N PHE A 274 -21.31 -3.44 36.35
CA PHE A 274 -20.76 -4.10 35.18
C PHE A 274 -21.46 -5.45 34.89
N ASP A 275 -21.99 -5.60 33.68
CA ASP A 275 -22.49 -6.86 33.13
C ASP A 275 -21.75 -7.21 31.83
N VAL A 276 -21.02 -8.34 31.87
CA VAL A 276 -20.23 -8.82 30.73
C VAL A 276 -21.10 -9.12 29.49
N SER A 277 -22.39 -9.41 29.68
CA SER A 277 -23.31 -9.71 28.58
C SER A 277 -23.65 -8.47 27.74
N VAL A 278 -23.43 -7.27 28.30
CA VAL A 278 -23.59 -5.98 27.63
C VAL A 278 -22.25 -5.26 27.38
N ALA A 279 -21.13 -5.97 27.51
CA ALA A 279 -19.83 -5.49 27.09
C ALA A 279 -19.76 -5.31 25.55
N GLY A 280 -18.70 -4.65 25.07
CA GLY A 280 -18.39 -4.58 23.64
C GLY A 280 -18.00 -5.95 23.09
N LEU A 281 -18.27 -6.19 21.80
CA LEU A 281 -17.97 -7.46 21.14
C LEU A 281 -16.92 -7.28 20.02
N LEU A 282 -15.82 -8.00 20.11
CA LEU A 282 -14.76 -8.02 19.11
C LEU A 282 -14.79 -9.36 18.36
N HIS A 283 -15.06 -9.28 17.07
CA HIS A 283 -14.99 -10.40 16.14
C HIS A 283 -13.62 -10.45 15.50
N VAL A 284 -12.82 -11.44 15.86
CA VAL A 284 -11.55 -11.69 15.17
C VAL A 284 -11.78 -12.82 14.20
N VAL A 285 -11.97 -12.45 12.93
CA VAL A 285 -12.25 -13.39 11.85
C VAL A 285 -11.26 -13.18 10.72
N PRO A 286 -10.80 -14.23 10.03
CA PRO A 286 -10.02 -14.06 8.82
C PRO A 286 -10.77 -13.13 7.86
N GLY A 287 -10.05 -12.21 7.24
CA GLY A 287 -10.60 -11.42 6.15
C GLY A 287 -11.13 -12.32 5.03
N PRO A 288 -11.96 -11.80 4.11
CA PRO A 288 -12.32 -12.56 2.92
C PRO A 288 -11.05 -13.04 2.22
N PRO A 289 -11.04 -14.27 1.66
CA PRO A 289 -9.88 -14.78 0.96
C PRO A 289 -9.47 -13.80 -0.15
N PRO A 290 -8.16 -13.62 -0.39
CA PRO A 290 -7.69 -12.75 -1.46
C PRO A 290 -8.32 -13.17 -2.78
N SER A 291 -8.66 -12.19 -3.62
CA SER A 291 -9.23 -12.43 -4.94
C SER A 291 -8.51 -11.59 -5.98
N ILE A 292 -8.38 -12.14 -7.18
CA ILE A 292 -7.73 -11.47 -8.30
C ILE A 292 -8.69 -10.40 -8.83
N GLY A 293 -8.36 -9.13 -8.57
CA GLY A 293 -9.15 -7.98 -9.01
C GLY A 293 -8.88 -7.61 -10.47
N TRP A 294 -7.65 -7.84 -10.93
CA TRP A 294 -7.25 -7.64 -12.33
C TRP A 294 -6.04 -8.51 -12.68
N CYS A 295 -5.93 -8.90 -13.94
CA CYS A 295 -4.73 -9.55 -14.48
C CYS A 295 -4.69 -9.40 -16.00
N ALA A 296 -3.51 -9.50 -16.60
CA ALA A 296 -3.34 -9.55 -18.05
C ALA A 296 -2.05 -10.26 -18.46
N LEU A 297 -2.03 -10.80 -19.67
CA LEU A 297 -0.78 -11.05 -20.41
C LEU A 297 -0.20 -9.69 -20.80
N ASP A 298 0.98 -9.36 -20.27
CA ASP A 298 1.59 -8.04 -20.45
C ASP A 298 2.43 -7.99 -21.73
N ARG A 299 3.42 -8.87 -21.84
CA ARG A 299 4.35 -8.88 -22.99
C ARG A 299 5.14 -10.18 -23.14
N PRO A 300 5.63 -10.48 -24.35
CA PRO A 300 5.19 -9.89 -25.61
C PRO A 300 3.80 -10.40 -25.99
N ALA A 301 3.11 -9.72 -26.91
CA ALA A 301 1.85 -10.20 -27.49
C ALA A 301 2.09 -11.26 -28.60
N ALA A 302 3.29 -11.29 -29.17
CA ALA A 302 3.71 -12.32 -30.11
C ALA A 302 5.20 -12.63 -29.94
N THR A 303 5.58 -13.88 -30.13
CA THR A 303 6.98 -14.34 -30.07
C THR A 303 7.20 -15.51 -31.04
N SER A 304 8.47 -15.83 -31.30
CA SER A 304 8.87 -16.98 -32.11
C SER A 304 10.11 -17.64 -31.53
N ALA A 305 10.22 -18.94 -31.70
CA ALA A 305 11.38 -19.72 -31.32
C ALA A 305 11.49 -20.99 -32.17
N ASP A 306 12.67 -21.58 -32.21
CA ASP A 306 12.86 -22.85 -32.87
C ASP A 306 12.17 -23.97 -32.08
N VAL A 307 11.66 -25.00 -32.76
CA VAL A 307 10.94 -26.11 -32.14
C VAL A 307 11.79 -26.73 -31.03
N ALA A 308 11.16 -27.04 -29.90
CA ALA A 308 11.80 -27.58 -28.72
C ALA A 308 12.95 -26.71 -28.16
N THR A 309 12.92 -25.39 -28.38
CA THR A 309 13.81 -24.41 -27.74
C THR A 309 13.02 -23.37 -26.95
N GLU A 310 13.69 -22.68 -26.01
CA GLU A 310 13.06 -21.65 -25.20
C GLU A 310 12.74 -20.39 -26.01
N THR A 311 11.55 -19.83 -25.79
CA THR A 311 11.20 -18.49 -26.26
C THR A 311 11.93 -17.40 -25.47
N ALA A 312 11.87 -16.16 -25.95
CA ALA A 312 12.02 -15.01 -25.06
C ALA A 312 10.99 -15.10 -23.91
N ALA A 313 11.34 -14.56 -22.75
CA ALA A 313 10.47 -14.59 -21.58
C ALA A 313 9.12 -13.89 -21.85
N ILE A 314 8.04 -14.56 -21.45
CA ILE A 314 6.67 -14.07 -21.48
C ILE A 314 6.32 -13.60 -20.07
N TYR A 315 5.68 -12.44 -19.97
CA TYR A 315 5.36 -11.74 -18.74
C TYR A 315 3.86 -11.50 -18.63
N GLY A 316 3.33 -11.69 -17.43
CA GLY A 316 1.96 -11.35 -17.06
C GLY A 316 1.96 -10.53 -15.78
N ARG A 317 0.91 -9.72 -15.61
CA ARG A 317 0.73 -8.88 -14.42
C ARG A 317 -0.57 -9.21 -13.71
N VAL A 318 -0.59 -9.00 -12.39
CA VAL A 318 -1.74 -9.32 -11.54
C VAL A 318 -1.91 -8.32 -10.40
N LEU A 319 -3.17 -7.92 -10.16
CA LEU A 319 -3.61 -7.15 -9.01
C LEU A 319 -4.43 -8.04 -8.08
N VAL A 320 -3.93 -8.23 -6.86
CA VAL A 320 -4.66 -8.83 -5.75
C VAL A 320 -4.68 -7.80 -4.62
N ALA A 321 -5.86 -7.26 -4.33
CA ALA A 321 -6.02 -6.19 -3.35
C ALA A 321 -5.48 -6.61 -1.97
N GLY A 322 -4.66 -5.77 -1.36
CA GLY A 322 -3.97 -6.03 -0.11
C GLY A 322 -2.80 -7.02 -0.19
N VAL A 323 -2.43 -7.50 -1.38
CA VAL A 323 -1.37 -8.52 -1.57
C VAL A 323 -0.28 -8.07 -2.54
N THR A 324 -0.61 -7.48 -3.69
CA THR A 324 0.37 -7.13 -4.76
C THR A 324 0.56 -5.61 -4.93
N GLU A 325 0.09 -4.81 -3.98
CA GLU A 325 0.11 -3.33 -4.07
C GLU A 325 1.37 -2.70 -3.44
N GLY A 326 2.22 -3.52 -2.81
CA GLY A 326 3.44 -3.08 -2.13
C GLY A 326 4.69 -3.68 -2.77
N ASP A 327 5.86 -3.24 -2.29
CA ASP A 327 7.15 -3.71 -2.81
C ASP A 327 7.36 -5.21 -2.56
N GLY A 328 7.79 -5.90 -3.61
CA GLY A 328 8.17 -7.32 -3.54
C GLY A 328 7.03 -8.26 -3.90
N GLN A 329 7.32 -9.56 -3.87
CA GLN A 329 6.37 -10.57 -4.30
C GLN A 329 5.19 -10.69 -3.32
N GLY A 330 3.97 -10.52 -3.84
CA GLY A 330 2.73 -10.79 -3.13
C GLY A 330 2.66 -12.23 -2.63
N THR A 331 2.41 -12.40 -1.33
CA THR A 331 2.41 -13.71 -0.68
C THR A 331 1.27 -14.59 -1.20
N GLY A 332 1.57 -15.85 -1.53
CA GLY A 332 0.58 -16.85 -1.96
C GLY A 332 0.14 -16.73 -3.42
N VAL A 333 0.66 -15.77 -4.18
CA VAL A 333 0.41 -15.64 -5.62
C VAL A 333 1.29 -16.62 -6.38
N THR A 334 0.66 -17.39 -7.27
CA THR A 334 1.34 -18.28 -8.22
C THR A 334 0.89 -17.97 -9.64
N ALA A 335 1.82 -18.04 -10.59
CA ALA A 335 1.60 -17.66 -11.97
C ALA A 335 2.09 -18.74 -12.94
N GLN A 336 1.39 -18.91 -14.06
CA GLN A 336 1.75 -19.83 -15.12
C GLN A 336 1.47 -19.23 -16.50
N VAL A 337 2.28 -19.60 -17.48
CA VAL A 337 2.02 -19.34 -18.89
C VAL A 337 1.66 -20.67 -19.56
N GLY A 338 0.60 -20.66 -20.36
CA GLY A 338 0.08 -21.84 -21.04
C GLY A 338 0.19 -21.69 -22.54
N VAL A 339 0.58 -22.75 -23.24
CA VAL A 339 0.65 -22.81 -24.71
C VAL A 339 -0.32 -23.89 -25.21
N GLY A 340 -1.07 -23.57 -26.27
CA GLY A 340 -2.01 -24.48 -26.92
C GLY A 340 -2.17 -24.22 -28.42
N LEU A 341 -2.92 -25.10 -29.08
CA LEU A 341 -3.25 -24.95 -30.51
C LEU A 341 -4.32 -23.87 -30.72
N PRO A 342 -4.29 -23.13 -31.85
CA PRO A 342 -5.37 -22.23 -32.23
C PRO A 342 -6.74 -22.97 -32.26
N GLY A 343 -7.82 -22.28 -31.88
CA GLY A 343 -9.16 -22.86 -31.77
C GLY A 343 -9.46 -23.66 -30.50
N THR A 344 -8.49 -23.81 -29.58
CA THR A 344 -8.68 -24.59 -28.33
C THR A 344 -8.94 -23.70 -27.10
N ASP A 345 -9.78 -24.16 -26.17
CA ASP A 345 -10.06 -23.42 -24.92
C ASP A 345 -9.17 -23.94 -23.77
N PRO A 346 -8.30 -23.08 -23.18
CA PRO A 346 -7.41 -23.44 -22.09
C PRO A 346 -8.12 -23.96 -20.83
N ARG A 347 -9.43 -23.70 -20.68
CA ARG A 347 -10.25 -24.15 -19.54
C ARG A 347 -10.64 -25.63 -19.65
N THR A 348 -10.59 -26.21 -20.85
CA THR A 348 -11.09 -27.57 -21.11
C THR A 348 -9.98 -28.62 -21.24
N GLY A 349 -8.71 -28.21 -21.08
CA GLY A 349 -7.52 -29.07 -21.19
C GLY A 349 -6.82 -28.96 -22.55
N GLY A 350 -5.69 -29.67 -22.71
CA GLY A 350 -4.91 -29.70 -23.95
C GLY A 350 -3.85 -28.59 -24.09
N TRP A 351 -3.73 -27.72 -23.09
CA TRP A 351 -2.67 -26.72 -22.98
C TRP A 351 -1.56 -27.19 -22.04
N THR A 352 -0.31 -26.89 -22.40
CA THR A 352 0.86 -27.14 -21.56
C THR A 352 1.16 -25.89 -20.74
N TRP A 353 1.23 -26.03 -19.41
CA TRP A 353 1.43 -24.92 -18.48
C TRP A 353 2.82 -24.95 -17.85
N THR A 354 3.53 -23.82 -17.91
CA THR A 354 4.85 -23.62 -17.34
C THR A 354 4.77 -22.60 -16.20
N SER A 355 5.41 -22.90 -15.06
CA SER A 355 5.46 -22.00 -13.90
C SER A 355 6.26 -20.74 -14.20
N MET A 356 5.73 -19.59 -13.76
CA MET A 356 6.37 -18.29 -13.88
C MET A 356 6.98 -17.87 -12.55
N GLY A 357 8.17 -17.27 -12.62
CA GLY A 357 8.84 -16.67 -11.46
C GLY A 357 8.41 -15.22 -11.28
N TYR A 358 8.48 -14.70 -10.05
CA TYR A 358 8.35 -13.27 -9.82
C TYR A 358 9.47 -12.53 -10.56
N ALA A 359 9.08 -11.50 -11.32
CA ALA A 359 9.99 -10.72 -12.14
C ALA A 359 10.22 -9.33 -11.52
N ASP A 360 9.15 -8.60 -11.23
CA ASP A 360 9.23 -7.23 -10.71
C ASP A 360 7.94 -6.79 -9.99
N SER A 361 8.02 -5.71 -9.23
CA SER A 361 6.88 -5.01 -8.64
C SER A 361 6.68 -3.69 -9.36
N VAL A 362 5.48 -3.45 -9.87
CA VAL A 362 5.08 -2.18 -10.47
C VAL A 362 4.31 -1.42 -9.41
N ASP A 363 4.92 -0.39 -8.83
CA ASP A 363 4.40 0.33 -7.65
C ASP A 363 3.21 1.28 -7.91
N GLY A 364 2.76 1.39 -9.17
CA GLY A 364 1.64 2.25 -9.56
C GLY A 364 1.91 3.76 -9.37
N THR A 365 3.17 4.17 -9.19
CA THR A 365 3.51 5.58 -8.92
C THR A 365 3.39 6.49 -10.15
N ALA A 366 3.37 5.92 -11.35
CA ALA A 366 3.10 6.66 -12.57
C ALA A 366 1.59 6.87 -12.76
N PRO A 367 1.12 8.07 -13.17
CA PRO A 367 -0.30 8.32 -13.40
C PRO A 367 -0.90 7.36 -14.44
N GLY A 368 -1.76 6.45 -13.99
CA GLY A 368 -2.43 5.45 -14.83
C GLY A 368 -1.92 4.02 -14.65
N ASP A 369 -0.82 3.82 -13.91
CA ASP A 369 -0.33 2.49 -13.56
C ASP A 369 -1.08 1.96 -12.33
N LEU A 370 -1.44 0.68 -12.38
CA LEU A 370 -1.93 -0.04 -11.22
C LEU A 370 -0.72 -0.56 -10.42
N ALA A 371 -0.84 -0.58 -9.09
CA ALA A 371 0.13 -1.25 -8.24
C ALA A 371 -0.03 -2.77 -8.39
N VAL A 372 0.86 -3.43 -9.15
CA VAL A 372 0.74 -4.84 -9.56
C VAL A 372 2.07 -5.57 -9.53
N ASP A 373 2.01 -6.89 -9.38
CA ASP A 373 3.18 -7.75 -9.52
C ASP A 373 3.31 -8.25 -10.96
N GLU A 374 4.54 -8.30 -11.47
CA GLU A 374 4.91 -8.92 -12.75
C GLU A 374 5.56 -10.28 -12.52
N TYR A 375 5.10 -11.28 -13.27
CA TYR A 375 5.66 -12.64 -13.29
C TYR A 375 6.12 -12.96 -14.70
N GLY A 376 7.24 -13.68 -14.83
CA GLY A 376 7.87 -13.98 -16.11
C GLY A 376 8.43 -15.40 -16.22
N SER A 377 8.38 -15.99 -17.41
CA SER A 377 9.15 -17.19 -17.76
C SER A 377 9.25 -17.39 -19.27
N PRO A 378 10.38 -17.89 -19.80
CA PRO A 378 10.39 -18.47 -21.14
C PRO A 378 9.54 -19.74 -21.18
N VAL A 379 9.10 -20.14 -22.38
CA VAL A 379 8.45 -21.44 -22.59
C VAL A 379 9.19 -22.22 -23.65
N ASP A 380 9.25 -23.54 -23.51
CA ASP A 380 9.70 -24.41 -24.60
C ASP A 380 8.68 -24.35 -25.73
N ALA A 381 9.14 -23.94 -26.92
CA ALA A 381 8.33 -24.01 -28.11
C ALA A 381 7.94 -25.47 -28.40
N PRO A 382 6.71 -25.73 -28.86
CA PRO A 382 6.29 -27.08 -29.23
C PRO A 382 7.25 -27.76 -30.21
N ALA A 383 7.32 -29.09 -30.15
CA ALA A 383 8.24 -29.89 -30.98
C ALA A 383 7.86 -29.91 -32.48
N GLU A 384 6.64 -29.48 -32.82
CA GLU A 384 6.16 -29.38 -34.19
C GLU A 384 6.12 -27.91 -34.64
N ALA A 385 6.69 -27.62 -35.80
CA ALA A 385 6.65 -26.28 -36.38
C ALA A 385 5.20 -25.88 -36.70
N GLY A 386 4.85 -24.61 -36.44
CA GLY A 386 3.49 -24.13 -36.65
C GLY A 386 3.11 -22.93 -35.80
N SER A 387 1.84 -22.56 -35.89
CA SER A 387 1.26 -21.43 -35.14
C SER A 387 0.54 -21.93 -33.89
N TYR A 388 0.83 -21.28 -32.77
CA TYR A 388 0.31 -21.58 -31.44
C TYR A 388 -0.24 -20.31 -30.79
N VAL A 389 -1.04 -20.50 -29.75
CA VAL A 389 -1.54 -19.43 -28.88
C VAL A 389 -1.08 -19.62 -27.46
N TYR A 390 -0.91 -18.52 -26.74
CA TYR A 390 -0.61 -18.56 -25.31
C TYR A 390 -1.38 -17.52 -24.51
N ALA A 391 -1.50 -17.79 -23.21
CA ALA A 391 -2.14 -16.94 -22.23
C ALA A 391 -1.48 -17.18 -20.87
N VAL A 392 -1.67 -16.25 -19.93
CA VAL A 392 -1.19 -16.42 -18.56
C VAL A 392 -2.35 -16.79 -17.64
N ARG A 393 -2.04 -17.38 -16.48
CA ARG A 393 -3.02 -17.60 -15.42
C ARG A 393 -2.39 -17.36 -14.05
N PHE A 394 -3.21 -16.90 -13.12
CA PHE A 394 -2.82 -16.62 -11.75
C PHE A 394 -3.72 -17.35 -10.76
N SER A 395 -3.15 -17.71 -9.62
CA SER A 395 -3.85 -18.34 -8.49
C SER A 395 -3.37 -17.71 -7.18
N VAL A 396 -4.30 -17.58 -6.24
CA VAL A 396 -4.11 -17.06 -4.88
C VAL A 396 -4.40 -18.12 -3.81
N ASP A 397 -4.66 -19.36 -4.23
CA ASP A 397 -5.09 -20.49 -3.39
C ASP A 397 -4.23 -21.75 -3.64
N ALA A 398 -2.93 -21.53 -3.88
CA ALA A 398 -1.94 -22.58 -4.15
C ALA A 398 -2.31 -23.49 -5.36
N GLY A 399 -2.96 -22.92 -6.37
CA GLY A 399 -3.32 -23.59 -7.62
C GLY A 399 -4.63 -24.38 -7.57
N ALA A 400 -5.44 -24.24 -6.51
CA ALA A 400 -6.76 -24.88 -6.43
C ALA A 400 -7.75 -24.26 -7.42
N SER A 401 -7.67 -22.95 -7.67
CA SER A 401 -8.40 -22.24 -8.72
C SER A 401 -7.48 -21.31 -9.50
N TRP A 402 -7.87 -21.01 -10.75
CA TRP A 402 -7.07 -20.24 -11.69
C TRP A 402 -7.91 -19.20 -12.44
N THR A 403 -7.41 -17.97 -12.49
CA THR A 403 -7.91 -16.93 -13.41
C THR A 403 -6.99 -16.87 -14.62
N ILE A 404 -7.52 -17.21 -15.79
CA ILE A 404 -6.79 -17.11 -17.07
C ILE A 404 -6.97 -15.70 -17.63
N CYS A 405 -5.89 -15.12 -18.12
CA CYS A 405 -5.82 -13.75 -18.57
C CYS A 405 -5.12 -13.67 -19.93
N ASP A 406 -5.73 -12.94 -20.86
CA ASP A 406 -5.19 -12.65 -22.18
C ASP A 406 -4.68 -11.19 -22.23
N THR A 407 -4.34 -10.68 -23.42
CA THR A 407 -3.80 -9.31 -23.55
C THR A 407 -4.80 -8.21 -23.21
N SER A 408 -6.10 -8.53 -23.15
CA SER A 408 -7.18 -7.60 -22.83
C SER A 408 -7.59 -7.61 -21.36
N GLY A 409 -7.14 -8.61 -20.59
CA GLY A 409 -7.39 -8.71 -19.16
C GLY A 409 -7.81 -10.11 -18.71
N ALA A 410 -8.61 -10.15 -17.64
CA ALA A 410 -9.15 -11.40 -17.11
C ALA A 410 -10.20 -12.03 -18.04
N GLY A 411 -10.07 -13.33 -18.26
CA GLY A 411 -10.82 -14.10 -19.24
C GLY A 411 -9.97 -14.42 -20.46
N TYR A 412 -10.19 -15.60 -21.05
CA TYR A 412 -9.58 -16.00 -22.31
C TYR A 412 -10.54 -15.78 -23.47
N SER A 413 -10.06 -15.04 -24.46
CA SER A 413 -10.58 -14.95 -25.83
C SER A 413 -9.43 -15.15 -26.81
N GLU A 414 -9.58 -16.07 -27.78
CA GLU A 414 -8.50 -16.39 -28.73
C GLU A 414 -8.03 -15.17 -29.53
N ILE A 415 -8.92 -14.21 -29.81
CA ILE A 415 -8.55 -13.00 -30.56
C ILE A 415 -7.54 -12.13 -29.81
N ASN A 416 -7.54 -12.19 -28.48
CA ASN A 416 -6.67 -11.43 -27.60
C ASN A 416 -5.55 -12.30 -27.00
N ALA A 417 -5.46 -13.58 -27.38
CA ALA A 417 -4.40 -14.46 -26.94
C ALA A 417 -3.05 -14.06 -27.55
N GLY A 418 -1.97 -14.32 -26.81
CA GLY A 418 -0.62 -14.20 -27.34
C GLY A 418 -0.37 -15.20 -28.47
N ARG A 419 0.54 -14.87 -29.40
CA ARG A 419 0.85 -15.70 -30.58
C ARG A 419 2.28 -16.23 -30.53
N LEU A 420 2.44 -17.55 -30.61
CA LEU A 420 3.74 -18.19 -30.69
C LEU A 420 3.89 -18.86 -32.06
N THR A 421 4.98 -18.56 -32.76
CA THR A 421 5.38 -19.29 -33.98
C THR A 421 6.56 -20.19 -33.65
N ALA A 422 6.40 -21.51 -33.78
CA ALA A 422 7.50 -22.47 -33.67
C ALA A 422 8.10 -22.74 -35.05
N THR A 423 9.40 -22.54 -35.21
CA THR A 423 10.15 -22.72 -36.48
C THR A 423 11.04 -23.95 -36.44
N ASP A 424 11.20 -24.68 -37.54
CA ASP A 424 12.14 -25.81 -37.57
C ASP A 424 13.59 -25.32 -37.73
N PRO A 425 14.50 -25.51 -36.74
CA PRO A 425 15.90 -25.10 -36.86
C PRO A 425 16.69 -25.96 -37.85
N ALA A 426 16.15 -27.09 -38.33
CA ALA A 426 16.82 -27.95 -39.31
C ALA A 426 16.93 -27.31 -40.69
N THR A 427 16.15 -26.26 -40.96
CA THR A 427 16.37 -25.40 -42.13
C THR A 427 17.18 -24.20 -41.67
N GLY A 428 18.36 -23.96 -42.25
CA GLY A 428 19.04 -22.67 -42.17
C GLY A 428 18.14 -21.51 -42.66
N PRO A 429 18.66 -20.30 -42.98
CA PRO A 429 17.81 -19.23 -43.50
C PRO A 429 16.89 -19.80 -44.59
N LEU A 430 15.57 -19.76 -44.33
CA LEU A 430 14.61 -20.44 -45.19
C LEU A 430 14.78 -19.92 -46.61
N VAL A 431 14.65 -20.80 -47.60
CA VAL A 431 14.50 -20.36 -48.99
C VAL A 431 13.25 -19.49 -49.03
N GLY A 432 13.39 -18.17 -48.97
CA GLY A 432 12.25 -17.26 -48.77
C GLY A 432 11.31 -17.27 -49.96
N TRP A 433 11.87 -17.38 -51.18
CA TRP A 433 11.12 -17.57 -52.41
C TRP A 433 11.93 -18.37 -53.44
N CYS A 434 11.25 -19.14 -54.27
CA CYS A 434 11.86 -19.75 -55.47
C CYS A 434 10.80 -20.05 -56.54
N ASN A 435 11.25 -20.21 -57.78
CA ASN A 435 10.41 -20.68 -58.89
C ASN A 435 11.19 -21.50 -59.94
N LEU A 436 10.46 -22.28 -60.74
CA LEU A 436 10.88 -22.69 -62.07
C LEU A 436 10.67 -21.49 -63.00
N GLN A 437 11.77 -20.89 -63.48
CA GLN A 437 11.71 -19.63 -64.23
C GLN A 437 11.33 -19.86 -65.69
N TRP A 438 12.03 -20.78 -66.35
CA TRP A 438 11.84 -21.07 -67.78
C TRP A 438 12.63 -22.33 -68.16
N PRO A 439 12.19 -23.11 -69.16
CA PRO A 439 10.89 -23.04 -69.82
C PRO A 439 9.78 -23.66 -68.98
N SER A 440 8.52 -23.38 -69.33
CA SER A 440 7.34 -24.05 -68.76
C SER A 440 7.00 -25.36 -69.44
N SER A 441 7.50 -25.59 -70.66
CA SER A 441 7.37 -26.86 -71.35
C SER A 441 8.57 -27.16 -72.25
N LEU A 442 8.90 -28.44 -72.40
CA LEU A 442 10.04 -28.93 -73.17
C LEU A 442 9.70 -30.19 -73.96
N HIS A 443 10.42 -30.35 -75.07
CA HIS A 443 10.49 -31.60 -75.83
C HIS A 443 11.93 -32.09 -75.85
N ALA A 444 12.14 -33.40 -75.71
CA ALA A 444 13.46 -34.01 -75.80
C ALA A 444 13.40 -35.43 -76.40
N THR A 445 14.53 -35.95 -76.86
CA THR A 445 14.65 -37.35 -77.27
C THR A 445 15.13 -38.20 -76.10
N ALA A 446 14.55 -39.40 -75.94
CA ALA A 446 14.95 -40.31 -74.88
C ALA A 446 16.47 -40.56 -74.85
N GLY A 447 17.08 -40.37 -73.68
CA GLY A 447 18.52 -40.55 -73.46
C GLY A 447 19.41 -39.39 -73.93
N THR A 448 18.83 -38.27 -74.39
CA THR A 448 19.58 -37.05 -74.74
C THR A 448 19.31 -35.93 -73.73
N PRO A 449 20.27 -35.01 -73.49
CA PRO A 449 20.03 -33.83 -72.67
C PRO A 449 18.93 -32.93 -73.27
N THR A 450 18.03 -32.43 -72.43
CA THR A 450 17.08 -31.36 -72.78
C THR A 450 17.80 -30.05 -73.08
N ASP A 451 17.09 -29.04 -73.60
CA ASP A 451 17.54 -27.64 -73.47
C ASP A 451 17.69 -27.24 -71.99
N HIS A 452 18.38 -26.13 -71.74
CA HIS A 452 18.59 -25.61 -70.38
C HIS A 452 17.26 -25.23 -69.72
N ILE A 453 17.11 -25.71 -68.49
CA ILE A 453 16.04 -25.37 -67.56
C ILE A 453 16.65 -24.40 -66.55
N TYR A 454 15.92 -23.35 -66.20
CA TYR A 454 16.35 -22.27 -65.31
C TYR A 454 15.38 -22.13 -64.15
N GLY A 455 15.92 -21.88 -62.96
CA GLY A 455 15.16 -21.62 -61.75
C GLY A 455 15.80 -20.49 -60.96
N ARG A 456 15.01 -19.76 -60.18
CA ARG A 456 15.50 -18.66 -59.35
C ARG A 456 15.18 -18.89 -57.89
N VAL A 457 15.99 -18.29 -57.03
CA VAL A 457 15.89 -18.42 -55.58
C VAL A 457 16.20 -17.08 -54.92
N TRP A 458 15.41 -16.74 -53.90
CA TRP A 458 15.66 -15.62 -53.01
C TRP A 458 15.77 -16.13 -51.59
N VAL A 459 16.83 -15.72 -50.90
CA VAL A 459 17.09 -16.08 -49.50
C VAL A 459 17.51 -14.81 -48.77
N GLU A 460 16.76 -14.45 -47.73
CA GLU A 460 17.00 -13.21 -46.99
C GLU A 460 18.43 -13.15 -46.46
N GLY A 461 19.13 -12.05 -46.75
CA GLY A 461 20.51 -11.82 -46.32
C GLY A 461 21.58 -12.66 -47.03
N VAL A 462 21.20 -13.53 -47.98
CA VAL A 462 22.14 -14.40 -48.70
C VAL A 462 22.19 -14.03 -50.19
N THR A 463 21.06 -14.03 -50.90
CA THR A 463 21.01 -13.69 -52.34
C THR A 463 21.12 -12.20 -52.62
N THR A 464 21.15 -11.37 -51.57
CA THR A 464 21.41 -9.93 -51.64
C THR A 464 22.92 -9.60 -51.64
N LEU A 465 23.77 -10.61 -51.53
CA LEU A 465 25.23 -10.48 -51.53
C LEU A 465 25.76 -10.79 -52.93
N VAL A 466 26.91 -10.20 -53.29
CA VAL A 466 27.53 -10.41 -54.60
C VAL A 466 28.05 -11.84 -54.73
N GLY A 467 27.66 -12.50 -55.82
CA GLY A 467 28.06 -13.84 -56.21
C GLY A 467 27.17 -14.93 -55.62
N GLN A 468 27.44 -16.18 -56.00
CA GLN A 468 26.64 -17.33 -55.56
C GLN A 468 26.42 -17.32 -54.04
N GLY A 469 25.15 -17.22 -53.62
CA GLY A 469 24.77 -17.25 -52.22
C GLY A 469 25.33 -18.47 -51.48
N ALA A 470 26.08 -18.22 -50.41
CA ALA A 470 26.75 -19.27 -49.65
C ALA A 470 25.75 -20.26 -49.04
N GLY A 471 25.93 -21.55 -49.32
CA GLY A 471 25.07 -22.62 -48.79
C GLY A 471 23.85 -22.96 -49.65
N ILE A 472 23.54 -22.18 -50.68
CA ILE A 472 22.45 -22.49 -51.62
C ILE A 472 22.86 -23.70 -52.48
N ARG A 473 21.98 -24.70 -52.54
CA ARG A 473 22.03 -25.73 -53.59
C ARG A 473 20.67 -25.84 -54.28
N GLY A 474 20.70 -25.91 -55.61
CA GLY A 474 19.52 -26.13 -56.44
C GLY A 474 19.54 -27.52 -57.08
N GLN A 475 18.37 -28.08 -57.32
CA GLN A 475 18.19 -29.28 -58.14
C GLN A 475 17.01 -29.10 -59.09
N VAL A 476 17.07 -29.75 -60.26
CA VAL A 476 15.92 -29.94 -61.15
C VAL A 476 15.53 -31.40 -61.12
N GLY A 477 14.24 -31.67 -60.94
CA GLY A 477 13.72 -33.03 -60.88
C GLY A 477 12.59 -33.26 -61.85
N TYR A 478 12.40 -34.53 -62.23
CA TYR A 478 11.30 -34.97 -63.08
C TYR A 478 10.66 -36.25 -62.56
N GLY A 479 9.36 -36.40 -62.83
CA GLY A 479 8.57 -37.57 -62.47
C GLY A 479 7.27 -37.66 -63.25
N ALA A 480 6.46 -38.67 -62.94
CA ALA A 480 5.16 -38.83 -63.57
C ALA A 480 4.25 -37.61 -63.26
N PRO A 481 3.39 -37.15 -64.19
CA PRO A 481 2.56 -35.95 -64.00
C PRO A 481 1.56 -36.01 -62.84
N SER A 482 1.37 -37.18 -62.21
CA SER A 482 0.52 -37.37 -61.03
C SER A 482 1.30 -37.79 -59.78
N ALA A 483 2.63 -37.95 -59.88
CA ALA A 483 3.46 -38.42 -58.79
C ALA A 483 3.94 -37.27 -57.90
N ALA A 484 3.98 -37.50 -56.60
CA ALA A 484 4.52 -36.54 -55.64
C ALA A 484 6.04 -36.32 -55.86
N PRO A 485 6.55 -35.09 -55.71
CA PRO A 485 7.98 -34.76 -55.95
C PRO A 485 8.98 -35.57 -55.12
N ALA A 486 8.57 -36.10 -53.96
CA ALA A 486 9.39 -36.98 -53.13
C ALA A 486 9.84 -38.27 -53.85
N THR A 487 9.13 -38.68 -54.91
CA THR A 487 9.43 -39.89 -55.70
C THR A 487 10.17 -39.61 -57.01
N TRP A 488 10.46 -38.33 -57.29
CA TRP A 488 11.05 -37.90 -58.55
C TRP A 488 12.55 -38.17 -58.60
N THR A 489 13.10 -38.17 -59.82
CA THR A 489 14.53 -38.19 -60.05
C THR A 489 15.06 -36.77 -60.05
N TRP A 490 16.04 -36.46 -59.20
CA TRP A 490 16.60 -35.11 -59.02
C TRP A 490 18.06 -35.03 -59.45
N VAL A 491 18.44 -33.92 -60.10
CA VAL A 491 19.79 -33.65 -60.59
C VAL A 491 20.25 -32.27 -60.08
N GLU A 492 21.48 -32.17 -59.56
CA GLU A 492 22.06 -30.88 -59.10
C GLU A 492 22.06 -29.84 -60.21
N ALA A 493 21.64 -28.62 -59.91
CA ALA A 493 21.70 -27.47 -60.81
C ALA A 493 22.93 -26.62 -60.53
N GLY A 494 23.54 -26.08 -61.59
CA GLY A 494 24.66 -25.16 -61.49
C GLY A 494 24.17 -23.72 -61.29
N TYR A 495 24.94 -22.92 -60.54
CA TYR A 495 24.73 -21.47 -60.49
C TYR A 495 24.93 -20.85 -61.89
N ASN A 496 24.04 -19.94 -62.29
CA ASN A 496 24.06 -19.27 -63.57
C ASN A 496 24.53 -17.82 -63.45
N VAL A 497 23.72 -17.01 -62.76
CA VAL A 497 23.80 -15.55 -62.79
C VAL A 497 23.50 -15.01 -61.40
N ASP A 498 24.32 -14.05 -61.01
CA ASP A 498 24.14 -13.20 -59.85
C ASP A 498 23.02 -12.20 -60.13
N ALA A 499 22.06 -12.17 -59.23
CA ALA A 499 20.98 -11.22 -59.25
C ALA A 499 20.93 -10.66 -57.83
N ASP A 500 21.75 -9.66 -57.55
CA ASP A 500 21.98 -9.09 -56.21
C ASP A 500 21.00 -7.95 -55.87
N GLY A 501 20.16 -7.57 -56.84
CA GLY A 501 19.13 -6.54 -56.70
C GLY A 501 19.67 -5.12 -56.80
N LEU A 502 20.95 -4.91 -57.17
CA LEU A 502 21.56 -3.58 -57.30
C LEU A 502 21.24 -2.90 -58.63
N THR A 503 20.71 -3.64 -59.61
CA THR A 503 20.27 -3.12 -60.92
C THR A 503 18.75 -2.98 -60.96
N GLY A 504 18.21 -1.88 -61.50
CA GLY A 504 16.76 -1.70 -61.59
C GLY A 504 16.07 -2.80 -62.41
N GLY A 505 15.20 -3.59 -61.77
CA GLY A 505 14.53 -4.77 -62.35
C GLY A 505 15.15 -6.11 -61.94
N ASP A 506 16.26 -6.08 -61.21
CA ASP A 506 16.87 -7.23 -60.55
C ASP A 506 16.21 -7.42 -59.17
N HIS A 507 15.70 -8.62 -58.91
CA HIS A 507 14.87 -8.92 -57.73
C HIS A 507 15.67 -9.57 -56.59
N ALA A 508 16.99 -9.40 -56.57
CA ALA A 508 17.89 -10.00 -55.57
C ALA A 508 17.78 -11.55 -55.53
N ASN A 509 17.49 -12.19 -56.68
CA ASN A 509 17.19 -13.62 -56.78
C ASN A 509 18.10 -14.36 -57.75
N ASP A 510 19.13 -15.04 -57.21
CA ASP A 510 20.10 -15.85 -57.96
C ASP A 510 19.45 -16.87 -58.88
N GLU A 511 20.01 -17.01 -60.09
CA GLU A 511 19.54 -17.95 -61.10
C GLU A 511 20.44 -19.18 -61.19
N TYR A 512 19.83 -20.35 -61.34
CA TYR A 512 20.46 -21.65 -61.49
C TYR A 512 19.97 -22.32 -62.77
N TRP A 513 20.80 -23.18 -63.39
CA TRP A 513 20.44 -23.90 -64.61
C TRP A 513 20.83 -25.39 -64.58
N GLN A 514 20.09 -26.23 -65.31
CA GLN A 514 20.43 -27.62 -65.57
C GLN A 514 19.74 -28.17 -66.84
N GLN A 515 20.29 -29.22 -67.45
CA GLN A 515 19.65 -30.08 -68.45
C GLN A 515 19.28 -31.43 -67.82
N LEU A 516 18.14 -31.99 -68.21
CA LEU A 516 17.73 -33.35 -67.80
C LEU A 516 18.05 -34.35 -68.91
N THR A 517 18.41 -35.58 -68.55
CA THR A 517 18.49 -36.71 -69.49
C THR A 517 17.52 -37.78 -69.04
N VAL A 518 16.40 -37.90 -69.75
CA VAL A 518 15.31 -38.82 -69.38
C VAL A 518 15.40 -40.08 -70.25
N PRO A 519 15.52 -41.28 -69.67
CA PRO A 519 15.88 -42.49 -70.41
C PRO A 519 14.73 -43.11 -71.23
N ALA A 520 13.48 -42.75 -70.95
CA ALA A 520 12.31 -43.37 -71.56
C ALA A 520 11.34 -42.33 -72.13
N ALA A 521 10.79 -42.61 -73.30
CA ALA A 521 9.74 -41.82 -73.91
C ALA A 521 8.49 -41.76 -73.01
N GLY A 522 7.81 -40.61 -73.00
CA GLY A 522 6.65 -40.36 -72.16
C GLY A 522 6.47 -38.88 -71.82
N THR A 523 5.41 -38.58 -71.07
CA THR A 523 5.15 -37.23 -70.55
C THR A 523 5.50 -37.20 -69.06
N TYR A 524 6.25 -36.18 -68.65
CA TYR A 524 6.74 -35.98 -67.29
C TYR A 524 6.39 -34.57 -66.80
N ALA A 525 6.24 -34.42 -65.49
CA ALA A 525 6.29 -33.13 -64.83
C ALA A 525 7.74 -32.87 -64.36
N TYR A 526 8.16 -31.61 -64.35
CA TYR A 526 9.45 -31.20 -63.78
C TYR A 526 9.34 -29.90 -62.99
N ALA A 527 10.24 -29.72 -62.03
CA ALA A 527 10.27 -28.58 -61.12
C ALA A 527 11.68 -28.36 -60.57
N TYR A 528 11.90 -27.19 -59.97
CA TYR A 528 13.09 -26.91 -59.19
C TYR A 528 12.89 -27.27 -57.72
N ARG A 529 13.98 -27.46 -57.00
CA ARG A 529 14.00 -27.36 -55.54
C ARG A 529 15.31 -26.77 -55.05
N PHE A 530 15.25 -26.05 -53.94
CA PHE A 530 16.42 -25.43 -53.31
C PHE A 530 16.54 -25.80 -51.84
N THR A 531 17.78 -25.77 -51.34
CA THR A 531 18.13 -26.03 -49.95
C THR A 531 19.19 -25.06 -49.47
N MET A 532 19.19 -24.79 -48.16
CA MET A 532 20.20 -24.00 -47.43
C MET A 532 20.93 -24.82 -46.36
N ASP A 533 20.57 -26.09 -46.17
CA ASP A 533 21.04 -26.94 -45.06
C ASP A 533 21.82 -28.17 -45.54
N GLY A 534 22.46 -28.06 -46.71
CA GLY A 534 23.19 -29.17 -47.31
C GLY A 534 22.30 -30.29 -47.85
N GLY A 535 20.99 -30.06 -47.99
CA GLY A 535 20.03 -31.01 -48.57
C GLY A 535 19.30 -31.87 -47.54
N SER A 536 19.32 -31.47 -46.28
CA SER A 536 18.54 -32.07 -45.19
C SER A 536 17.04 -31.73 -45.34
N SER A 537 16.74 -30.53 -45.82
CA SER A 537 15.41 -30.08 -46.25
C SER A 537 15.47 -29.49 -47.66
N TRP A 538 14.33 -29.50 -48.35
CA TRP A 538 14.19 -28.95 -49.70
C TRP A 538 12.87 -28.22 -49.87
N ARG A 539 12.92 -26.99 -50.40
CA ARG A 539 11.75 -26.26 -50.87
C ARG A 539 11.56 -26.52 -52.35
N THR A 540 10.42 -27.08 -52.76
CA THR A 540 10.09 -27.36 -54.16
C THR A 540 9.40 -26.15 -54.79
N CYS A 541 9.73 -25.86 -56.05
CA CYS A 541 9.42 -24.60 -56.74
C CYS A 541 8.82 -24.89 -58.11
N ASP A 542 7.57 -24.47 -58.31
CA ASP A 542 6.79 -24.52 -59.54
C ASP A 542 6.84 -23.18 -60.30
N LEU A 543 6.01 -23.02 -61.34
CA LEU A 543 6.08 -21.91 -62.30
C LEU A 543 5.64 -20.55 -61.72
N ASP A 544 4.66 -20.53 -60.83
CA ASP A 544 4.15 -19.30 -60.18
C ASP A 544 4.92 -18.94 -58.90
N GLY A 545 5.73 -19.87 -58.40
CA GLY A 545 6.67 -19.67 -57.31
C GLY A 545 6.00 -19.65 -55.94
N THR A 546 6.81 -19.81 -54.88
CA THR A 546 6.31 -20.14 -53.54
C THR A 546 5.59 -19.00 -52.79
N THR A 547 5.27 -17.89 -53.46
CA THR A 547 4.46 -16.78 -52.93
C THR A 547 2.95 -17.03 -53.05
N VAL A 548 2.53 -18.02 -53.84
CA VAL A 548 1.12 -18.41 -54.01
C VAL A 548 0.95 -19.90 -53.68
N GLY A 549 1.04 -20.23 -52.39
CA GLY A 549 0.87 -21.62 -51.93
C GLY A 549 2.16 -22.46 -51.97
N GLU A 550 2.11 -23.60 -51.28
CA GLU A 550 3.11 -24.66 -51.43
C GLU A 550 3.01 -25.28 -52.83
N PHE A 551 4.10 -25.90 -53.32
CA PHE A 551 4.18 -26.54 -54.64
C PHE A 551 2.88 -27.26 -55.06
N THR A 552 2.42 -27.01 -56.29
CA THR A 552 1.32 -27.76 -56.89
C THR A 552 1.75 -28.46 -58.18
N ILE A 553 1.29 -29.70 -58.35
CA ILE A 553 1.61 -30.49 -59.53
C ILE A 553 1.07 -29.87 -60.83
N ASP A 554 -0.03 -29.11 -60.75
CA ASP A 554 -0.65 -28.44 -61.89
C ASP A 554 0.15 -27.22 -62.39
N GLN A 555 1.04 -26.67 -61.55
CA GLN A 555 1.95 -25.57 -61.91
C GLN A 555 3.37 -26.05 -62.21
N ALA A 556 3.61 -27.37 -62.25
CA ALA A 556 4.90 -27.92 -62.66
C ALA A 556 5.14 -27.71 -64.17
N GLY A 557 6.41 -27.69 -64.57
CA GLY A 557 6.79 -27.70 -65.98
C GLY A 557 6.43 -29.03 -66.65
N THR A 558 6.13 -29.01 -67.95
CA THR A 558 5.77 -30.22 -68.72
C THR A 558 6.88 -30.64 -69.67
N LEU A 559 7.42 -31.85 -69.51
CA LEU A 559 8.45 -32.41 -70.39
C LEU A 559 7.89 -33.59 -71.19
N VAL A 560 7.92 -33.49 -72.52
CA VAL A 560 7.56 -34.56 -73.44
C VAL A 560 8.83 -35.18 -74.01
N VAL A 561 9.00 -36.49 -73.83
CA VAL A 561 10.16 -37.24 -74.31
C VAL A 561 9.71 -38.19 -75.41
N GLU A 562 10.30 -38.08 -76.59
CA GLU A 562 10.02 -38.91 -77.77
C GLU A 562 11.04 -40.04 -77.97
#